data_AF-A0A6C0J9C9-F1
#
_entry.id   AF-A0A6C0J9C9-F1
#
_cell.length_a   1.000
_cell.length_b   1.000
_cell.length_c   1.000
_cell.angle_alpha   90.00
_cell.angle_beta   90.00
_cell.angle_gamma   90.00
#
_symmetry.space_group_name_H-M   'P 1'
#
loop_
_entity.id
_entity.type
_entity.pdbx_description
1 polymer ?
#
loop_
_entity_poly.entity_id
_entity_poly.type
_entity_poly.pdbx_seq_one_letter_code
_entity_poly.pdbx_strand_id
1 'polypeptide(L)'
;MVRRNRASRSKGGAYKSLVGTRAEVMHGTAFKTGYGKVKSDGGNSLTKINLKYNKNGRIVSKTKSAKGPALLKQLRDAGYTTQKGKFGAVKTAKHGRKSKSSSRKTNRKTKRCRHKSGSKKGKYKKCKK
;
A
#
# COMPACT_ATOMS: atom_id res chain seq x y z
N MET A 1 44.78 12.88 -30.70
CA MET A 1 44.03 11.61 -30.58
C MET A 1 42.75 11.86 -29.78
N VAL A 2 41.62 12.14 -30.45
CA VAL A 2 40.36 12.45 -29.75
C VAL A 2 39.78 11.14 -29.20
N ARG A 3 39.85 10.96 -27.87
CA ARG A 3 39.25 9.81 -27.18
C ARG A 3 37.73 9.86 -27.40
N ARG A 4 37.22 9.04 -28.32
CA ARG A 4 35.77 8.87 -28.52
C ARG A 4 35.19 8.37 -27.20
N ASN A 5 34.26 9.14 -26.62
CA ASN A 5 33.51 8.75 -25.43
C ASN A 5 32.83 7.40 -25.71
N ARG A 6 33.33 6.33 -25.09
CA ARG A 6 32.76 4.99 -25.19
C ARG A 6 31.42 5.02 -24.47
N ALA A 7 30.32 5.07 -25.23
CA ALA A 7 28.97 5.03 -24.69
C ALA A 7 28.84 3.91 -23.63
N SER A 8 28.31 4.25 -22.46
CA SER A 8 28.18 3.30 -21.36
C SER A 8 27.11 2.26 -21.73
N ARG A 9 27.53 1.03 -22.03
CA ARG A 9 26.63 -0.10 -22.31
C ARG A 9 26.08 -0.63 -20.98
N SER A 10 24.82 -0.33 -20.69
CA SER A 10 24.04 -1.04 -19.65
C SER A 10 22.94 -1.86 -20.32
N LYS A 11 22.39 -2.84 -19.59
CA LYS A 11 21.37 -3.78 -20.12
C LYS A 11 20.20 -3.01 -20.76
N GLY A 12 20.12 -3.01 -22.10
CA GLY A 12 18.98 -2.49 -22.87
C GLY A 12 19.24 -1.31 -23.82
N GLY A 13 20.47 -0.83 -24.01
CA GLY A 13 20.75 0.19 -25.03
C GLY A 13 22.09 0.92 -24.88
N ALA A 14 22.47 1.70 -25.90
CA ALA A 14 23.59 2.63 -25.81
C ALA A 14 23.08 3.95 -25.20
N TYR A 15 23.50 4.25 -23.96
CA TYR A 15 23.19 5.50 -23.30
C TYR A 15 24.41 6.44 -23.37
N LYS A 16 24.16 7.75 -23.47
CA LYS A 16 25.24 8.76 -23.45
C LYS A 16 25.91 8.79 -22.07
N SER A 17 25.12 8.59 -21.01
CA SER A 17 25.60 8.49 -19.64
C SER A 17 24.92 7.36 -18.87
N LEU A 18 25.62 6.78 -17.89
CA LEU A 18 25.03 5.76 -17.02
C LEU A 18 24.04 6.39 -16.04
N VAL A 19 24.42 7.55 -15.49
CA VAL A 19 23.66 8.27 -14.46
C VAL A 19 23.25 9.63 -15.00
N GLY A 20 21.98 10.01 -14.79
CA GLY A 20 21.46 11.30 -15.17
C GLY A 20 20.27 11.75 -14.33
N THR A 21 19.67 12.85 -14.76
CA THR A 21 18.43 13.40 -14.23
C THR A 21 17.22 12.54 -14.62
N ARG A 22 16.08 12.73 -13.96
CA ARG A 22 14.82 12.04 -14.34
C ARG A 22 14.38 12.33 -15.77
N ALA A 23 14.62 13.55 -16.25
CA ALA A 23 14.31 13.94 -17.62
C ALA A 23 15.18 13.13 -18.60
N GLU A 24 16.49 13.13 -18.40
CA GLU A 24 17.45 12.37 -19.22
C GLU A 24 17.12 10.87 -19.27
N VAL A 25 16.77 10.28 -18.12
CA VAL A 25 16.36 8.87 -18.06
C VAL A 25 15.06 8.62 -18.81
N MET A 26 14.10 9.55 -18.77
CA MET A 26 12.84 9.40 -19.49
C MET A 26 13.02 9.55 -21.00
N HIS A 27 13.87 10.48 -21.44
CA HIS A 27 14.22 10.71 -22.84
C HIS A 27 15.19 9.67 -23.40
N GLY A 28 15.79 8.82 -22.56
CA GLY A 28 16.68 7.74 -22.97
C GLY A 28 18.13 8.17 -23.18
N THR A 29 18.52 9.37 -22.75
CA THR A 29 19.92 9.82 -22.80
C THR A 29 20.75 9.17 -21.68
N ALA A 30 20.12 8.90 -20.53
CA ALA A 30 20.72 8.24 -19.37
C ALA A 30 20.01 6.93 -19.01
N PHE A 31 20.73 5.96 -18.45
CA PHE A 31 20.15 4.68 -18.05
C PHE A 31 19.34 4.74 -16.75
N LYS A 32 19.92 5.38 -15.72
CA LYS A 32 19.35 5.44 -14.37
C LYS A 32 19.58 6.78 -13.71
N THR A 33 18.81 7.08 -12.66
CA THR A 33 19.03 8.26 -11.83
C THR A 33 20.09 8.01 -10.78
N GLY A 34 20.77 9.06 -10.33
CA GLY A 34 21.74 8.99 -9.21
C GLY A 34 21.10 8.80 -7.83
N TYR A 35 19.77 8.90 -7.75
CA TYR A 35 19.00 8.86 -6.51
C TYR A 35 17.68 8.10 -6.67
N GLY A 36 17.07 7.73 -5.55
CA GLY A 36 15.79 7.04 -5.47
C GLY A 36 15.92 5.66 -4.85
N LYS A 37 14.83 4.92 -4.74
CA LYS A 37 14.85 3.53 -4.25
C LYS A 37 13.93 2.68 -5.11
N VAL A 38 14.47 1.60 -5.64
CA VAL A 38 13.71 0.53 -6.28
C VAL A 38 13.56 -0.60 -5.27
N LYS A 39 12.35 -1.16 -5.15
CA LYS A 39 12.05 -2.15 -4.11
C LYS A 39 12.68 -3.51 -4.37
N SER A 40 13.02 -3.84 -5.62
CA SER A 40 13.49 -5.17 -6.02
C SER A 40 14.95 -5.45 -5.66
N ASP A 41 15.84 -4.44 -5.67
CA ASP A 41 17.29 -4.74 -5.73
C ASP A 41 18.15 -3.98 -4.70
N GLY A 42 17.58 -3.42 -3.64
CA GLY A 42 18.35 -2.59 -2.68
C GLY A 42 19.01 -1.34 -3.29
N GLY A 43 18.75 -1.06 -4.57
CA GLY A 43 19.44 -0.05 -5.35
C GLY A 43 18.95 1.36 -5.09
N ASN A 44 19.89 2.31 -5.11
CA ASN A 44 19.66 3.74 -4.89
C ASN A 44 19.29 4.52 -6.17
N SER A 45 18.75 3.86 -7.21
CA SER A 45 18.59 4.45 -8.54
C SER A 45 17.27 4.06 -9.21
N LEU A 46 16.62 4.99 -9.92
CA LEU A 46 15.40 4.76 -10.71
C LEU A 46 15.75 4.62 -12.18
N THR A 47 15.20 3.59 -12.83
CA THR A 47 15.24 3.43 -14.29
C THR A 47 13.96 3.99 -14.95
N LYS A 48 13.95 4.08 -16.28
CA LYS A 48 12.80 4.56 -17.05
C LYS A 48 11.48 3.84 -16.69
N ILE A 49 11.54 2.53 -16.45
CA ILE A 49 10.39 1.71 -16.04
C ILE A 49 9.78 2.18 -14.71
N ASN A 50 10.58 2.79 -13.82
CA ASN A 50 10.14 3.26 -12.51
C ASN A 50 9.56 4.68 -12.53
N LEU A 51 9.64 5.38 -13.67
CA LEU A 51 9.19 6.76 -13.84
C LEU A 51 7.90 6.82 -14.68
N LYS A 52 7.16 7.90 -14.55
CA LYS A 52 6.02 8.24 -15.42
C LYS A 52 5.76 9.74 -15.42
N TYR A 53 5.02 10.21 -16.42
CA TYR A 53 4.43 11.54 -16.40
C TYR A 53 3.20 11.55 -15.47
N ASN A 54 3.07 12.60 -14.67
CA ASN A 54 1.81 12.90 -13.98
C ASN A 54 0.89 13.72 -14.90
N LYS A 55 -0.34 13.97 -14.46
CA LYS A 55 -1.32 14.78 -15.21
C LYS A 55 -0.87 16.22 -15.50
N ASN A 56 0.14 16.71 -14.80
CA ASN A 56 0.72 18.05 -14.96
C ASN A 56 2.02 18.02 -15.81
N GLY A 57 2.31 16.91 -16.51
CA GLY A 57 3.51 16.76 -17.35
C GLY A 57 4.83 16.61 -16.59
N ARG A 58 4.83 16.51 -15.25
CA ARG A 58 6.03 16.31 -14.45
C ARG A 58 6.42 14.83 -14.38
N ILE A 59 7.72 14.56 -14.48
CA ILE A 59 8.27 13.21 -14.35
C ILE A 59 8.41 12.83 -12.86
N VAL A 60 7.62 11.85 -12.43
CA VAL A 60 7.59 11.34 -11.05
C VAL A 60 7.86 9.85 -11.01
N SER A 61 8.22 9.32 -9.84
CA SER A 61 8.28 7.88 -9.66
C SER A 61 6.87 7.27 -9.62
N LYS A 62 6.70 6.09 -10.22
CA LYS A 62 5.45 5.31 -10.17
C LYS A 62 5.04 5.03 -8.72
N THR A 63 6.01 4.71 -7.87
CA THR A 63 5.81 4.46 -6.44
C THR A 63 5.24 5.67 -5.70
N LYS A 64 5.75 6.89 -5.95
CA LYS A 64 5.24 8.11 -5.33
C LYS A 64 3.80 8.36 -5.74
N SER A 65 3.49 8.21 -7.03
CA SER A 65 2.13 8.41 -7.52
C SER A 65 1.13 7.39 -6.96
N ALA A 66 1.55 6.14 -6.76
CA ALA A 66 0.68 5.09 -6.21
C ALA A 66 0.39 5.29 -4.71
N LYS A 67 1.32 5.89 -3.95
CA LYS A 67 1.16 6.12 -2.49
C LYS A 67 0.12 7.19 -2.15
N GLY A 68 -0.07 8.21 -3.00
CA GLY A 68 -0.96 9.34 -2.72
C GLY A 68 -2.40 8.94 -2.35
N PRO A 69 -3.09 8.14 -3.19
CA PRO A 69 -4.46 7.68 -2.89
C PRO A 69 -4.54 6.84 -1.60
N ALA A 70 -3.54 6.00 -1.35
CA ALA A 70 -3.51 5.14 -0.16
C ALA A 70 -3.37 5.96 1.13
N LEU A 71 -2.53 6.99 1.14
CA LEU A 71 -2.36 7.89 2.29
C LEU A 71 -3.66 8.63 2.64
N LEU A 72 -4.37 9.14 1.63
CA LEU A 72 -5.67 9.79 1.84
C LEU A 72 -6.72 8.82 2.38
N LYS A 73 -6.72 7.57 1.91
CA LYS A 73 -7.60 6.52 2.45
C LYS A 73 -7.25 6.19 3.91
N GLN A 74 -5.96 6.02 4.24
CA GLN A 74 -5.52 5.75 5.60
C GLN A 74 -5.93 6.85 6.59
N LEU A 75 -5.82 8.12 6.20
CA LEU A 75 -6.26 9.25 7.04
C LEU A 75 -7.77 9.19 7.29
N ARG A 76 -8.57 8.93 6.25
CA ARG A 76 -10.03 8.78 6.38
C ARG A 76 -10.41 7.59 7.25
N ASP A 77 -9.75 6.43 7.06
CA ASP A 77 -9.97 5.22 7.86
C ASP A 77 -9.59 5.45 9.33
N ALA A 78 -8.56 6.26 9.59
CA ALA A 78 -8.17 6.72 10.93
C ALA A 78 -9.09 7.81 11.51
N GLY A 79 -10.11 8.23 10.77
CA GLY A 79 -11.09 9.23 11.21
C GLY A 79 -10.65 10.67 11.01
N TYR A 80 -9.58 10.95 10.26
CA TYR A 80 -9.12 12.32 9.98
C TYR A 80 -9.53 12.79 8.58
N THR A 81 -10.01 14.03 8.50
CA THR A 81 -10.37 14.71 7.24
C THR A 81 -9.97 16.18 7.27
N THR A 82 -10.06 16.85 6.13
CA THR A 82 -9.85 18.30 5.98
C THR A 82 -11.18 18.95 5.62
N GLN A 83 -11.52 20.08 6.25
CA GLN A 83 -12.72 20.85 5.93
C GLN A 83 -12.30 22.21 5.37
N LYS A 84 -12.97 22.68 4.31
CA LYS A 84 -12.72 24.01 3.74
C LYS A 84 -12.93 25.07 4.83
N GLY A 85 -11.99 26.00 4.96
CA GLY A 85 -12.03 27.07 5.97
C GLY A 85 -11.58 26.67 7.38
N LYS A 86 -11.23 25.39 7.62
CA LYS A 86 -10.63 24.95 8.90
C LYS A 86 -9.19 24.53 8.68
N PHE A 87 -8.29 25.15 9.43
CA PHE A 87 -6.87 24.79 9.41
C PHE A 87 -6.64 23.52 10.26
N GLY A 88 -5.75 22.64 9.79
CA GLY A 88 -5.40 21.40 10.49
C GLY A 88 -6.29 20.19 10.19
N ALA A 89 -6.05 19.10 10.93
CA ALA A 89 -6.76 17.84 10.77
C ALA A 89 -8.05 17.83 11.61
N VAL A 90 -9.19 17.60 10.96
CA VAL A 90 -10.50 17.48 11.63
C VAL A 90 -10.81 16.02 11.89
N LYS A 91 -11.04 15.66 13.16
CA LYS A 91 -11.50 14.33 13.54
C LYS A 91 -12.99 14.18 13.18
N THR A 92 -13.28 13.29 12.26
CA THR A 92 -14.62 12.87 11.88
C THR A 92 -15.14 11.86 12.89
N ALA A 93 -16.33 12.09 13.44
CA ALA A 93 -16.96 11.22 14.42
C ALA A 93 -17.52 9.93 13.79
N LYS A 94 -16.70 9.11 13.13
CA LYS A 94 -17.07 7.74 12.72
C LYS A 94 -15.85 6.83 12.78
N HIS A 95 -15.71 6.20 13.94
CA HIS A 95 -15.37 4.80 14.22
C HIS A 95 -14.99 4.66 15.71
N GLY A 96 -15.68 5.38 16.60
CA GLY A 96 -15.95 4.77 17.90
C GLY A 96 -16.59 3.43 17.56
N ARG A 97 -15.88 2.33 17.86
CA ARG A 97 -16.36 0.96 17.65
C ARG A 97 -17.84 1.02 17.96
N LYS A 98 -18.71 0.91 16.95
CA LYS A 98 -20.13 0.67 17.22
C LYS A 98 -20.01 -0.60 18.00
N SER A 99 -20.12 -0.52 19.33
CA SER A 99 -20.05 -1.68 20.17
C SER A 99 -21.12 -2.52 19.51
N LYS A 100 -20.71 -3.64 18.91
CA LYS A 100 -21.64 -4.74 18.82
C LYS A 100 -21.87 -5.01 20.30
N SER A 101 -22.79 -4.26 20.92
CA SER A 101 -23.75 -4.80 21.84
C SER A 101 -24.29 -5.97 21.06
N SER A 102 -23.56 -7.08 21.18
CA SER A 102 -24.11 -8.37 20.95
C SER A 102 -25.09 -8.48 22.11
N SER A 103 -26.26 -7.88 21.92
CA SER A 103 -27.51 -8.59 22.14
C SER A 103 -27.36 -9.94 21.44
N ARG A 104 -26.57 -10.82 22.04
CA ARG A 104 -26.75 -12.25 21.96
C ARG A 104 -28.05 -12.45 22.72
N LYS A 105 -29.17 -12.12 22.07
CA LYS A 105 -30.40 -12.86 22.25
C LYS A 105 -30.06 -14.26 21.77
N THR A 106 -29.36 -15.00 22.64
CA THR A 106 -29.14 -16.41 22.50
C THR A 106 -30.54 -16.97 22.45
N ASN A 107 -30.98 -17.33 21.26
CA ASN A 107 -32.14 -18.19 21.10
C ASN A 107 -31.75 -19.48 21.85
N ARG A 108 -32.14 -19.59 23.12
CA ARG A 108 -31.84 -20.69 24.06
C ARG A 108 -32.55 -21.97 23.62
N LYS A 109 -32.48 -22.36 22.35
CA LYS A 109 -33.15 -23.55 21.84
C LYS A 109 -32.21 -24.69 21.46
N THR A 110 -30.90 -24.54 21.63
CA THR A 110 -29.96 -25.66 21.45
C THR A 110 -28.76 -25.58 22.40
N LYS A 111 -28.98 -25.59 23.72
CA LYS A 111 -27.89 -26.00 24.63
C LYS A 111 -27.67 -27.50 24.42
N ARG A 112 -26.62 -27.89 23.69
CA ARG A 112 -26.10 -29.26 23.75
C ARG A 112 -25.53 -29.44 25.15
N CYS A 113 -26.23 -30.18 26.01
CA CYS A 113 -25.80 -30.46 27.38
C CYS A 113 -24.68 -31.52 27.31
N ARG A 114 -23.51 -31.29 27.92
CA ARG A 114 -22.47 -32.33 28.09
C ARG A 114 -22.70 -33.01 29.43
N HIS A 115 -23.25 -34.23 29.41
CA HIS A 115 -23.48 -35.00 30.62
C HIS A 115 -22.14 -35.48 31.20
N LYS A 116 -21.90 -35.20 32.48
CA LYS A 116 -20.66 -35.57 33.20
C LYS A 116 -20.73 -36.97 33.84
N SER A 117 -21.90 -37.60 33.88
CA SER A 117 -22.13 -38.96 34.43
C SER A 117 -23.30 -39.68 33.72
N GLY A 118 -23.45 -40.98 33.98
CA GLY A 118 -24.49 -41.84 33.39
C GLY A 118 -24.18 -42.38 31.98
N SER A 119 -25.09 -43.19 31.42
CA SER A 119 -24.94 -43.88 30.12
C SER A 119 -24.74 -42.96 28.91
N LYS A 120 -24.90 -41.64 29.10
CA LYS A 120 -24.77 -40.59 28.07
C LYS A 120 -23.54 -39.69 28.28
N LYS A 121 -22.63 -40.04 29.20
CA LYS A 121 -21.38 -39.30 29.45
C LYS A 121 -20.54 -39.19 28.17
N GLY A 122 -20.13 -37.97 27.81
CA GLY A 122 -19.26 -37.69 26.65
C GLY A 122 -19.94 -37.55 25.28
N LYS A 123 -21.24 -37.83 25.13
CA LYS A 123 -21.94 -37.72 23.83
C LYS A 123 -22.67 -36.37 23.71
N TYR A 124 -22.32 -35.57 22.70
CA TYR A 124 -23.01 -34.30 22.40
C TYR A 124 -24.30 -34.55 21.62
N LYS A 125 -25.46 -34.62 22.29
CA LYS A 125 -26.78 -34.61 21.61
C LYS A 125 -27.62 -33.40 22.03
N LYS A 126 -28.54 -32.98 21.14
CA LYS A 126 -29.55 -31.94 21.46
C LYS A 126 -30.48 -32.51 22.52
N CYS A 127 -30.52 -31.87 23.69
CA CYS A 127 -31.55 -32.13 24.69
C CYS A 127 -32.89 -31.69 24.05
N LYS A 128 -33.86 -32.61 23.89
CA LYS A 128 -35.24 -32.22 23.57
C LYS A 128 -35.75 -31.37 24.75
N LYS A 129 -36.59 -30.39 24.43
CA LYS A 129 -37.16 -29.41 25.38
C LYS A 129 -37.74 -30.09 26.61
#